data_AF-A0A5S9MFK9-F1
#
_entry.id   AF-A0A5S9MFK9-F1
#
_cell.length_a   1.000
_cell.length_b   1.000
_cell.length_c   1.000
_cell.angle_alpha   90.00
_cell.angle_beta   90.00
_cell.angle_gamma   90.00
#
_symmetry.space_group_name_H-M   'P 1'
#
loop_
_entity.id
_entity.type
_entity.pdbx_description
1 polymer ?
#
loop_
_entity_poly.entity_id
_entity_poly.type
_entity_poly.pdbx_seq_one_letter_code
_entity_poly.pdbx_strand_id
1 'polypeptide(L)'
;MYRVSWVFLGWYLVGLILMVSFEVPAWLKFANGIFLVLYACCVIEIGRNIYGSWGFVIKRAAIVGVLTFTVEWIGITTGFPFGAYDYYPTLGFLVAGVPLTIAFAWVGVFFYSLF
;
A
#
# COMPACT_ATOMS: atom_id res chain seq x y z
N MET A 1 -19.84 -8.54 -1.05
CA MET A 1 -20.16 -7.48 -2.05
C MET A 1 -18.91 -6.63 -2.18
N TYR A 2 -18.28 -6.60 -3.36
CA TYR A 2 -16.93 -6.05 -3.60
C TYR A 2 -16.95 -4.54 -3.93
N ARG A 3 -17.46 -3.71 -3.02
CA ARG A 3 -17.71 -2.30 -3.32
C ARG A 3 -16.41 -1.51 -3.46
N VAL A 4 -15.42 -1.83 -2.62
CA VAL A 4 -14.11 -1.16 -2.67
C VAL A 4 -13.31 -1.63 -3.87
N SER A 5 -13.38 -2.92 -4.21
CA SER A 5 -12.68 -3.44 -5.39
C SER A 5 -13.11 -2.75 -6.68
N TRP A 6 -14.40 -2.44 -6.89
CA TRP A 6 -14.85 -1.72 -8.09
C TRP A 6 -14.30 -0.29 -8.16
N VAL A 7 -14.27 0.42 -7.03
CA VAL A 7 -13.66 1.76 -6.95
C VAL A 7 -12.17 1.69 -7.25
N PHE A 8 -11.47 0.72 -6.66
CA PHE A 8 -10.06 0.48 -6.92
C PHE A 8 -9.78 0.18 -8.38
N LEU A 9 -10.63 -0.63 -9.04
CA LEU A 9 -10.48 -0.98 -10.45
C LEU A 9 -10.60 0.25 -11.35
N GLY A 10 -11.61 1.10 -11.11
CA GLY A 10 -11.75 2.38 -11.81
C GLY A 10 -10.54 3.30 -11.59
N TRP A 11 -10.10 3.44 -10.34
CA TRP A 11 -8.93 4.25 -9.98
C TRP A 11 -7.64 3.72 -10.64
N TYR A 12 -7.43 2.40 -10.61
CA TYR A 12 -6.30 1.74 -11.24
C TYR A 12 -6.27 1.95 -12.75
N LEU A 13 -7.39 1.81 -13.44
CA LEU A 13 -7.46 2.01 -14.88
C LEU A 13 -7.14 3.45 -15.27
N VAL A 14 -7.67 4.44 -14.54
CA VAL A 14 -7.35 5.85 -14.76
C VAL A 14 -5.85 6.09 -14.54
N GLY A 15 -5.29 5.60 -13.43
CA GLY A 15 -3.87 5.72 -13.13
C GLY A 15 -2.98 5.06 -14.18
N LEU A 16 -3.35 3.87 -14.63
CA LEU A 16 -2.62 3.11 -15.66
C LEU A 16 -2.60 3.88 -16.99
N ILE A 17 -3.75 4.38 -17.43
CA ILE A 17 -3.85 5.18 -18.66
C ILE A 17 -2.98 6.44 -18.55
N LEU A 18 -3.07 7.16 -17.42
CA LEU A 18 -2.28 8.36 -17.21
C LEU A 18 -0.77 8.06 -17.23
N MET A 19 -0.31 7.01 -16.54
CA MET A 19 1.11 6.66 -16.48
C MET A 19 1.69 6.14 -17.81
N VAL A 20 0.88 5.45 -18.62
CA VAL A 20 1.32 4.94 -19.92
C VAL A 20 1.35 6.05 -20.97
N SER A 21 0.41 6.99 -20.91
CA SER A 21 0.26 8.03 -21.94
C SER A 21 0.95 9.36 -21.58
N PHE A 22 1.21 9.63 -20.30
CA PHE A 22 1.68 10.94 -19.82
C PHE A 22 2.65 10.83 -18.64
N GLU A 23 3.52 11.83 -18.49
CA GLU A 23 4.23 12.03 -17.23
C GLU A 23 3.26 12.59 -16.17
N VAL A 24 3.25 11.97 -14.98
CA VAL A 24 2.37 12.37 -13.89
C VAL A 24 2.83 13.72 -13.31
N PRO A 25 2.02 14.80 -13.38
CA PRO A 25 2.38 16.10 -12.85
C PRO A 25 2.66 16.04 -11.33
N ALA A 26 3.54 16.93 -10.84
CA ALA A 26 3.95 16.94 -9.43
C ALA A 26 2.76 17.04 -8.44
N TRP A 27 1.75 17.84 -8.77
CA TRP A 27 0.55 18.02 -7.97
C TRP A 27 -0.36 16.78 -7.92
N LEU A 28 -0.16 15.80 -8.81
CA LEU A 28 -0.93 14.56 -8.86
C LEU A 28 -0.20 13.40 -8.18
N LYS A 29 1.05 13.59 -7.71
CA LYS A 29 1.84 12.51 -7.09
C LYS A 29 1.20 11.91 -5.83
N PHE A 30 0.37 12.67 -5.12
CA PHE A 30 -0.40 12.16 -3.97
C PHE A 30 -1.32 10.98 -4.34
N ALA A 31 -1.71 10.86 -5.62
CA ALA A 31 -2.54 9.76 -6.12
C ALA A 31 -1.87 8.39 -5.90
N ASN A 32 -0.54 8.32 -5.84
CA ASN A 32 0.20 7.10 -5.54
C ASN A 32 -0.08 6.62 -4.10
N GLY A 33 -0.12 7.54 -3.13
CA GLY A 33 -0.47 7.19 -1.75
C GLY A 33 -1.90 6.67 -1.62
N ILE A 34 -2.85 7.32 -2.30
CA ILE A 34 -4.25 6.88 -2.36
C ILE A 34 -4.36 5.50 -3.01
N PHE A 35 -3.62 5.26 -4.09
CA PHE A 35 -3.56 3.97 -4.76
C PHE A 35 -3.17 2.84 -3.81
N LEU A 36 -2.11 3.03 -3.01
CA LEU A 36 -1.65 2.03 -2.04
C LEU A 36 -2.70 1.73 -0.95
N VAL A 37 -3.39 2.75 -0.46
CA VAL A 37 -4.46 2.57 0.53
C VAL A 37 -5.63 1.82 -0.08
N LEU A 38 -6.10 2.21 -1.26
CA LEU A 38 -7.20 1.53 -1.94
C LEU A 38 -6.84 0.08 -2.29
N TYR A 39 -5.59 -0.17 -2.68
CA TYR A 39 -5.08 -1.51 -2.94
C TYR A 39 -5.15 -2.38 -1.69
N ALA A 40 -4.66 -1.91 -0.55
CA ALA A 40 -4.76 -2.64 0.72
C ALA A 40 -6.22 -2.90 1.12
N CYS A 41 -7.10 -1.89 1.01
CA CYS A 41 -8.52 -2.05 1.31
C CYS A 41 -9.20 -3.07 0.38
N CYS A 42 -8.83 -3.12 -0.90
CA CYS A 42 -9.32 -4.11 -1.85
C CYS A 42 -8.94 -5.53 -1.41
N VAL A 43 -7.66 -5.77 -1.07
CA VAL A 43 -7.19 -7.09 -0.62
C VAL A 43 -7.82 -7.50 0.72
N ILE A 44 -8.03 -6.56 1.63
CA ILE A 44 -8.78 -6.78 2.88
C ILE A 44 -10.23 -7.16 2.60
N GLU A 45 -10.92 -6.46 1.69
CA GLU A 45 -12.29 -6.79 1.30
C GLU A 45 -12.36 -8.21 0.70
N ILE A 46 -11.44 -8.56 -0.19
CA ILE A 46 -11.34 -9.91 -0.78
C ILE A 46 -11.12 -10.94 0.33
N GLY A 47 -10.16 -10.72 1.22
CA GLY A 47 -9.87 -11.65 2.31
C GLY A 47 -11.03 -11.85 3.27
N ARG A 48 -11.82 -10.79 3.51
CA ARG A 48 -13.05 -10.88 4.30
C ARG A 48 -14.09 -11.77 3.63
N ASN A 49 -14.22 -11.74 2.29
CA ASN A 49 -15.13 -12.63 1.59
C ASN A 49 -14.64 -14.09 1.61
N ILE A 50 -13.33 -14.34 1.65
CA ILE A 50 -12.74 -15.69 1.71
C ILE A 50 -12.86 -16.29 3.12
N TYR A 51 -12.40 -15.58 4.15
CA TYR A 51 -12.33 -16.11 5.51
C TYR A 51 -13.60 -15.88 6.34
N GLY A 52 -14.54 -15.05 5.87
CA GLY A 52 -15.80 -14.76 6.56
C GLY A 52 -15.68 -13.92 7.84
N SER A 53 -14.46 -13.55 8.27
CA SER A 53 -14.21 -12.83 9.53
C SER A 53 -13.38 -11.57 9.33
N TRP A 54 -13.97 -10.42 9.66
CA TRP A 54 -13.27 -9.13 9.65
C TRP A 54 -12.12 -9.07 10.65
N GLY A 55 -12.33 -9.58 11.87
CA GLY A 55 -11.32 -9.53 12.93
C GLY A 55 -10.05 -10.30 12.54
N PHE A 56 -10.21 -11.46 11.91
CA PHE A 56 -9.09 -12.26 11.43
C PHE A 56 -8.26 -11.55 10.35
N VAL A 57 -8.96 -10.98 9.36
CA VAL A 57 -8.36 -10.27 8.23
C VAL A 57 -7.64 -9.00 8.68
N ILE A 58 -8.30 -8.16 9.48
CA ILE A 58 -7.73 -6.91 9.98
C ILE A 58 -6.51 -7.19 10.86
N LYS A 59 -6.58 -8.21 11.74
CA LYS A 59 -5.44 -8.60 12.58
C LYS A 59 -4.23 -8.99 11.73
N ARG A 60 -4.42 -9.80 10.68
CA ARG A 60 -3.32 -10.18 9.77
C ARG A 60 -2.77 -8.99 8.99
N ALA A 61 -3.64 -8.15 8.43
CA ALA A 61 -3.23 -6.93 7.73
C ALA A 61 -2.42 -6.00 8.66
N ALA A 62 -2.87 -5.82 9.91
CA ALA A 62 -2.14 -5.03 10.89
C ALA A 62 -0.76 -5.62 11.21
N ILE A 63 -0.66 -6.94 11.40
CA ILE A 63 0.63 -7.62 11.63
C ILE A 63 1.58 -7.40 10.44
N VAL A 64 1.11 -7.63 9.21
CA VAL A 64 1.91 -7.42 8.00
C VAL A 64 2.37 -5.97 7.89
N GLY A 65 1.44 -5.02 8.02
CA GLY A 65 1.74 -3.59 7.90
C GLY A 65 2.75 -3.12 8.95
N VAL A 66 2.58 -3.51 10.22
CA VAL A 66 3.49 -3.10 11.30
C VAL A 66 4.88 -3.72 11.13
N LEU A 67 4.96 -5.03 10.86
CA LEU A 67 6.25 -5.71 10.71
C LEU A 67 7.03 -5.15 9.51
N THR A 68 6.38 -5.03 8.36
CA THR A 68 7.05 -4.54 7.15
C THR A 68 7.43 -3.07 7.26
N PHE A 69 6.58 -2.22 7.84
CA PHE A 69 6.95 -0.83 8.14
C PHE A 69 8.15 -0.74 9.09
N THR A 70 8.23 -1.63 10.08
CA THR A 70 9.38 -1.67 10.99
C THR A 70 10.66 -2.06 10.24
N VAL A 71 10.58 -3.02 9.32
CA VAL A 71 11.72 -3.41 8.46
C VAL A 71 12.14 -2.26 7.53
N GLU A 72 11.18 -1.53 6.95
CA GLU A 72 11.46 -0.33 6.14
C GLU A 72 12.18 0.74 6.97
N TRP A 73 11.72 0.99 8.19
CA TRP A 73 12.34 1.95 9.10
C TRP A 73 13.76 1.53 9.50
N ILE A 74 13.98 0.25 9.80
CA ILE A 74 15.32 -0.31 10.01
C ILE A 74 16.17 -0.14 8.74
N GLY A 75 15.58 -0.35 7.57
CA GLY A 75 16.21 -0.16 6.26
C GLY A 75 16.81 1.24 6.09
N ILE A 76 16.00 2.28 6.27
CA ILE A 76 16.47 3.66 6.09
C ILE A 76 17.43 4.13 7.19
N THR A 77 17.32 3.57 8.40
CA THR A 77 18.17 3.98 9.54
C THR A 77 19.52 3.28 9.56
N THR A 78 19.59 2.03 9.11
CA THR A 78 20.80 1.19 9.20
C THR A 78 21.45 0.91 7.84
N GLY A 79 20.73 1.12 6.75
CA GLY A 79 21.16 0.70 5.41
C GLY A 79 21.03 -0.81 5.16
N PHE A 80 20.46 -1.59 6.08
CA PHE A 80 20.18 -3.01 5.94
C PHE A 80 18.67 -3.28 6.13
N PRO A 81 18.01 -4.09 5.29
CA PRO A 81 18.59 -5.02 4.30
C PRO A 81 18.76 -4.46 2.88
N PHE A 82 18.30 -3.23 2.60
CA PHE A 82 18.13 -2.76 1.21
C PHE A 82 19.23 -1.80 0.71
N GLY A 83 20.27 -1.55 1.50
CA GLY A 83 21.24 -0.48 1.23
C GLY A 83 20.80 0.86 1.83
N ALA A 84 21.63 1.89 1.69
CA ALA A 84 21.32 3.25 2.11
C ALA A 84 20.43 3.94 1.06
N TYR A 85 19.27 4.43 1.46
CA TYR A 85 18.33 5.19 0.63
C TYR A 85 17.42 6.07 1.49
N ASP A 86 16.86 7.10 0.88
CA ASP A 86 15.91 8.02 1.52
C ASP A 86 14.58 8.05 0.77
N TYR A 87 13.48 8.13 1.51
CA TYR A 87 12.16 8.30 0.92
C TYR A 87 11.86 9.76 0.60
N TYR A 88 11.40 9.99 -0.63
CA TYR A 88 10.83 11.28 -1.01
C TYR A 88 9.36 11.38 -0.58
N PRO A 89 8.85 12.56 -0.16
CA PRO A 89 7.48 12.72 0.36
C PRO A 89 6.40 12.72 -0.74
N THR A 90 6.52 11.84 -1.74
CA THR A 90 5.57 11.70 -2.85
C THR A 90 4.53 10.62 -2.61
N LEU A 91 4.83 9.67 -1.73
CA LEU A 91 3.93 8.56 -1.39
C LEU A 91 2.93 8.92 -0.30
N GLY A 92 3.10 10.05 0.39
CA GLY A 92 2.22 10.50 1.47
C GLY A 92 3.00 11.01 2.67
N PHE A 93 2.34 11.02 3.83
CA PHE A 93 2.94 11.47 5.08
C PHE A 93 4.04 10.52 5.54
N LEU A 94 5.21 11.08 5.86
CA LEU A 94 6.37 10.35 6.38
C LEU A 94 6.25 10.21 7.90
N VAL A 95 6.41 9.00 8.40
CA VAL A 95 6.50 8.67 9.82
C VAL A 95 7.89 8.10 10.06
N ALA A 96 8.68 8.77 10.91
CA ALA A 96 10.08 8.40 11.16
C ALA A 96 10.95 8.23 9.89
N GLY A 97 10.66 9.01 8.84
CA GLY A 97 11.36 8.95 7.55
C GLY A 97 10.78 7.95 6.53
N VAL A 98 9.80 7.14 6.91
CA VAL A 98 9.16 6.15 6.03
C VAL A 98 7.73 6.58 5.69
N PRO A 99 7.28 6.52 4.42
CA PRO A 99 5.89 6.81 4.07
C PRO A 99 4.93 5.83 4.74
N LEU A 100 3.94 6.33 5.47
CA LEU A 100 2.95 5.46 6.11
C LEU A 100 2.20 4.59 5.08
N THR A 101 2.03 5.10 3.88
CA THR A 101 1.43 4.41 2.73
C THR A 101 2.20 3.17 2.28
N ILE A 102 3.50 3.05 2.58
CA ILE A 102 4.29 1.85 2.27
C ILE A 102 3.78 0.63 3.06
N ALA A 103 3.30 0.82 4.29
CA ALA A 103 2.72 -0.26 5.08
C ALA A 103 1.49 -0.86 4.37
N PHE A 104 0.70 -0.02 3.71
CA PHE A 104 -0.45 -0.45 2.91
C PHE A 104 -0.01 -1.16 1.62
N ALA A 105 1.09 -0.74 1.00
CA ALA A 105 1.67 -1.46 -0.14
C ALA A 105 1.99 -2.92 0.23
N TRP A 106 2.66 -3.12 1.37
CA TRP A 106 3.02 -4.43 1.87
C TRP A 106 1.81 -5.28 2.28
N VAL A 107 0.78 -4.66 2.88
CA VAL A 107 -0.49 -5.34 3.10
C VAL A 107 -1.06 -5.83 1.78
N GLY A 108 -1.11 -5.01 0.74
CA GLY A 108 -1.61 -5.43 -0.56
C GLY A 108 -0.84 -6.62 -1.14
N VAL A 109 0.49 -6.59 -1.11
CA VAL A 109 1.35 -7.64 -1.70
C VAL A 109 1.35 -8.93 -0.87
N PHE A 110 1.73 -8.86 0.41
CA PHE A 110 1.90 -10.06 1.23
C PHE A 110 0.58 -10.66 1.67
N PHE A 111 -0.42 -9.84 1.98
CA PHE A 111 -1.71 -10.39 2.39
C PHE A 111 -2.40 -11.12 1.23
N TYR A 112 -2.22 -10.63 0.00
CA TYR A 112 -2.70 -11.34 -1.20
C TYR A 112 -2.05 -12.71 -1.37
N SER A 113 -0.74 -12.82 -1.12
CA SER A 113 -0.03 -14.12 -1.21
C SER A 113 -0.41 -15.15 -0.14
N LEU A 114 -1.22 -14.79 0.85
CA LEU A 114 -1.65 -15.68 1.93
C LEU A 114 -3.03 -16.33 1.69
N PHE A 115 -3.68 -16.01 0.57
CA PHE A 115 -4.90 -16.67 0.09
C PHE A 115 -4.58 -17.81 -0.87
#